data_AF-A0A5C7LFS9-F1
#
_entry.id   AF-A0A5C7LFS9-F1
#
_cell.length_a   1.000
_cell.length_b   1.000
_cell.length_c   1.000
_cell.angle_alpha   90.00
_cell.angle_beta   90.00
_cell.angle_gamma   90.00
#
_symmetry.space_group_name_H-M   'P 1'
#
loop_
_entity.id
_entity.type
_entity.pdbx_description
1 polymer ?
#
loop_
_entity_poly.entity_id
_entity_poly.type
_entity_poly.pdbx_seq_one_letter_code
_entity_poly.pdbx_strand_id
1 'polypeptide(L)'
;MTLSVDRPYSMTASRPSPYTENVPSPPSRNELVMTVLDNMNPSSRDEDQWREATNAANIGRSLMALKEVRRDNSVSMNQREKDMDGILQTCLTRGDYGKREWDEARYAFGQWYARAADFDASLENAIIELSTLRERHKTVELRELLEEYRGKVQMLSAAIRQHRNAFSEDHLRPCSPSEYDEELWALARIDLE
;
A
#
# COMPACT_ATOMS: atom_id res chain seq x y z
N MET A 1 22.88 -58.51 23.54
CA MET A 1 21.41 -58.46 23.62
C MET A 1 20.96 -57.10 23.10
N THR A 2 20.45 -57.06 21.88
CA THR A 2 19.94 -55.85 21.21
C THR A 2 18.43 -55.83 21.35
N LEU A 3 17.89 -54.83 22.06
CA LEU A 3 16.44 -54.62 22.17
C LEU A 3 16.00 -53.70 21.02
N SER A 4 15.31 -54.32 20.05
CA SER A 4 14.55 -53.64 19.01
C SER A 4 13.23 -53.14 19.61
N VAL A 5 12.95 -51.85 19.48
CA VAL A 5 11.67 -51.25 19.87
C VAL A 5 11.01 -50.74 18.59
N ASP A 6 10.07 -51.51 18.07
CA ASP A 6 9.18 -51.09 17.00
C ASP A 6 8.26 -49.97 17.48
N ARG A 7 8.31 -48.81 16.83
CA ARG A 7 7.28 -47.77 16.95
C ARG A 7 6.23 -47.97 15.86
N PRO A 8 4.94 -48.07 16.17
CA PRO A 8 3.91 -47.99 15.14
C PRO A 8 3.77 -46.55 14.63
N TYR A 9 3.85 -46.40 13.31
CA TYR A 9 3.48 -45.19 12.59
C TYR A 9 2.00 -44.85 12.85
N SER A 10 1.74 -43.74 13.54
CA SER A 10 0.41 -43.11 13.53
C SER A 10 0.27 -42.28 12.26
N MET A 11 -0.48 -42.80 11.29
CA MET A 11 -1.04 -41.98 10.22
C MET A 11 -2.23 -41.19 10.77
N THR A 12 -1.99 -39.98 11.25
CA THR A 12 -3.07 -39.00 11.38
C THR A 12 -3.38 -38.48 9.98
N ALA A 13 -4.44 -39.01 9.38
CA ALA A 13 -5.03 -38.42 8.19
C ALA A 13 -5.50 -37.00 8.56
N SER A 14 -4.80 -35.99 8.02
CA SER A 14 -5.25 -34.60 8.08
C SER A 14 -6.64 -34.50 7.46
N ARG A 15 -7.66 -34.33 8.30
CA ARG A 15 -8.99 -33.92 7.85
C ARG A 15 -8.85 -32.57 7.12
N PRO A 16 -9.31 -32.43 5.87
CA PRO A 16 -9.39 -31.12 5.24
C PRO A 16 -10.40 -30.26 6.02
N SER A 17 -9.95 -29.07 6.43
CA SER A 17 -10.79 -28.07 7.10
C SER A 17 -11.95 -27.66 6.18
N PRO A 18 -13.22 -27.67 6.63
CA PRO A 18 -14.37 -27.26 5.83
C PRO A 18 -14.49 -25.73 5.68
N TYR A 19 -13.53 -24.96 6.18
CA TYR A 19 -13.50 -23.50 6.11
C TYR A 19 -12.38 -23.03 5.17
N THR A 20 -12.47 -23.37 3.89
CA THR A 20 -11.95 -22.46 2.86
C THR A 20 -13.12 -21.60 2.43
N GLU A 21 -13.41 -20.57 3.24
CA GLU A 21 -14.19 -19.44 2.75
C GLU A 21 -13.58 -18.99 1.41
N ASN A 22 -14.43 -18.75 0.43
CA ASN A 22 -14.05 -18.13 -0.85
C ASN A 22 -13.52 -16.73 -0.57
N VAL A 23 -12.27 -16.63 -0.09
CA VAL A 23 -11.55 -15.36 -0.05
C VAL A 23 -11.21 -15.07 -1.51
N PRO A 24 -11.81 -14.05 -2.13
CA PRO A 24 -11.49 -13.71 -3.51
C PRO A 24 -9.98 -13.43 -3.60
N SER A 25 -9.32 -14.03 -4.59
CA SER A 25 -7.91 -13.78 -4.86
C SER A 25 -7.70 -12.27 -4.99
N PRO A 26 -6.63 -11.71 -4.39
CA PRO A 26 -6.34 -10.30 -4.55
C PRO A 26 -6.23 -9.95 -6.04
N PRO A 27 -6.75 -8.77 -6.45
CA PRO A 27 -6.76 -8.39 -7.85
C PRO A 27 -5.34 -8.40 -8.41
N SER A 28 -5.22 -8.88 -9.65
CA SER A 28 -3.97 -8.86 -10.37
C SER A 28 -3.51 -7.41 -10.59
N ARG A 29 -2.21 -7.23 -10.83
CA ARG A 29 -1.63 -5.91 -11.11
C ARG A 29 -2.34 -5.21 -12.27
N ASN A 30 -2.68 -5.93 -13.33
CA ASN A 30 -3.32 -5.37 -14.51
C ASN A 30 -4.76 -4.95 -14.23
N GLU A 31 -5.50 -5.72 -13.43
CA GLU A 31 -6.85 -5.35 -13.00
C GLU A 31 -6.82 -4.06 -12.18
N LEU A 32 -5.90 -3.95 -11.21
CA LEU A 32 -5.73 -2.72 -10.43
C LEU A 32 -5.38 -1.52 -11.31
N VAL A 33 -4.47 -1.68 -12.27
CA VAL A 33 -4.12 -0.59 -13.22
C VAL A 33 -5.35 -0.12 -13.97
N MET A 34 -6.09 -1.06 -14.58
CA MET A 34 -7.26 -0.73 -15.39
C MET A 34 -8.36 -0.09 -14.55
N THR A 35 -8.66 -0.64 -13.38
CA THR A 35 -9.66 -0.06 -12.46
C THR A 35 -9.27 1.36 -12.07
N VAL A 36 -8.00 1.63 -11.77
CA VAL A 36 -7.57 2.98 -11.40
C VAL A 36 -7.65 3.92 -12.61
N LEU A 37 -7.23 3.49 -13.80
CA LEU A 37 -7.28 4.28 -15.02
C LEU A 37 -8.73 4.65 -15.41
N ASP A 38 -9.64 3.68 -15.37
CA ASP A 38 -11.06 3.87 -15.70
C ASP A 38 -11.76 4.83 -14.73
N ASN A 39 -11.25 4.94 -13.50
CA ASN A 39 -11.83 5.72 -12.41
C ASN A 39 -11.02 6.97 -12.04
N MET A 40 -10.05 7.40 -12.86
CA MET A 40 -9.23 8.59 -12.57
C MET A 40 -10.02 9.90 -12.59
N ASN A 41 -11.12 9.97 -13.34
CA ASN A 41 -11.93 11.18 -13.42
C ASN A 41 -12.99 11.18 -12.31
N PRO A 42 -12.91 12.08 -11.31
CA PRO A 42 -13.86 12.11 -10.20
C PRO A 42 -15.32 12.32 -10.64
N SER A 43 -15.54 12.97 -11.80
CA SER A 43 -16.90 13.29 -12.28
C SER A 43 -17.63 12.08 -12.84
N SER A 44 -16.92 11.03 -13.22
CA SER A 44 -17.47 9.86 -13.92
C SER A 44 -17.02 8.53 -13.34
N ARG A 45 -16.32 8.53 -12.20
CA ARG A 45 -15.80 7.31 -11.59
C ARG A 45 -16.87 6.54 -10.83
N ASP A 46 -16.73 5.22 -10.83
CA ASP A 46 -17.39 4.30 -9.93
C ASP A 46 -16.66 4.36 -8.56
N GLU A 47 -17.34 4.93 -7.56
CA GLU A 47 -16.80 5.14 -6.22
C GLU A 47 -16.51 3.84 -5.47
N ASP A 48 -17.22 2.74 -5.78
CA ASP A 48 -17.00 1.46 -5.11
C ASP A 48 -15.73 0.79 -5.65
N GLN A 49 -15.57 0.80 -6.97
CA GLN A 49 -14.34 0.33 -7.62
C GLN A 49 -13.12 1.17 -7.23
N TRP A 50 -13.29 2.50 -7.18
CA TRP A 50 -12.23 3.40 -6.73
C TRP A 50 -11.82 3.09 -5.29
N ARG A 51 -12.77 2.91 -4.38
CA ARG A 51 -12.48 2.58 -2.98
C ARG A 51 -11.75 1.25 -2.84
N GLU A 52 -12.14 0.24 -3.60
CA GLU A 52 -11.47 -1.06 -3.58
C GLU A 52 -10.03 -0.97 -4.11
N ALA A 53 -9.81 -0.23 -5.19
CA ALA A 53 -8.48 -0.03 -5.75
C ALA A 53 -7.58 0.86 -4.88
N THR A 54 -8.16 1.67 -3.99
CA THR A 54 -7.45 2.67 -3.17
C THR A 54 -7.48 2.40 -1.66
N ASN A 55 -7.96 1.22 -1.26
CA ASN A 55 -7.87 0.77 0.12
C ASN A 55 -6.41 0.63 0.58
N ALA A 56 -6.17 0.58 1.90
CA ALA A 56 -4.82 0.56 2.47
C ALA A 56 -3.96 -0.62 1.94
N ALA A 57 -4.58 -1.77 1.62
CA ALA A 57 -3.89 -2.96 1.12
C ALA A 57 -3.43 -2.84 -0.35
N ASN A 58 -4.14 -2.04 -1.15
CA ASN A 58 -3.93 -1.92 -2.60
C ASN A 58 -3.28 -0.59 -3.02
N ILE A 59 -3.43 0.48 -2.24
CA ILE A 59 -3.02 1.84 -2.63
C ILE A 59 -1.56 1.97 -3.03
N GLY A 60 -0.66 1.22 -2.38
CA GLY A 60 0.76 1.19 -2.76
C GLY A 60 1.01 0.60 -4.15
N ARG A 61 0.29 -0.47 -4.50
CA ARG A 61 0.37 -1.12 -5.81
C ARG A 61 -0.26 -0.24 -6.90
N SER A 62 -1.42 0.33 -6.61
CA SER A 62 -2.12 1.28 -7.49
C SER A 62 -1.26 2.51 -7.82
N LEU A 63 -0.56 3.06 -6.83
CA LEU A 63 0.35 4.19 -7.03
C LEU A 63 1.56 3.83 -7.90
N MET A 64 2.16 2.66 -7.71
CA MET A 64 3.29 2.20 -8.55
C MET A 64 2.84 1.97 -9.99
N ALA A 65 1.70 1.29 -10.17
CA ALA A 65 1.07 1.08 -11.46
C ALA A 65 0.87 2.38 -12.25
N LEU A 66 0.27 3.41 -11.63
CA LEU A 66 0.07 4.70 -12.29
C LEU A 66 1.38 5.39 -12.66
N LYS A 67 2.40 5.33 -11.80
CA LYS A 67 3.72 5.91 -12.08
C LYS A 67 4.40 5.24 -13.28
N GLU A 68 4.23 3.94 -13.44
CA GLU A 68 4.75 3.21 -14.59
C GLU A 68 4.00 3.59 -15.87
N VAL A 69 2.66 3.63 -15.85
CA VAL A 69 1.87 4.09 -17.00
C VAL A 69 2.26 5.52 -17.42
N ARG A 70 2.47 6.42 -16.44
CA ARG A 70 2.93 7.79 -16.71
C ARG A 70 4.33 7.79 -17.35
N ARG A 71 5.25 6.98 -16.83
CA ARG A 71 6.59 6.83 -17.41
C ARG A 71 6.51 6.33 -18.84
N ASP A 72 5.69 5.32 -19.12
CA ASP A 72 5.53 4.75 -20.45
C ASP A 72 4.92 5.76 -21.44
N ASN A 73 3.94 6.55 -20.98
CA ASN A 73 3.38 7.65 -21.76
C ASN A 73 4.46 8.68 -22.13
N SER A 74 5.26 9.12 -21.15
CA SER A 74 6.36 10.06 -21.38
C SER A 74 7.41 9.51 -22.34
N VAL A 75 7.79 8.22 -22.21
CA VAL A 75 8.69 7.55 -23.15
C VAL A 75 8.10 7.55 -24.56
N SER A 76 6.82 7.21 -24.70
CA SER A 76 6.13 7.22 -26.01
C SER A 76 6.05 8.62 -26.63
N MET A 77 5.82 9.67 -25.84
CA MET A 77 5.82 11.07 -26.29
C MET A 77 7.18 11.46 -26.83
N ASN A 78 8.23 11.23 -26.06
CA ASN A 78 9.61 11.54 -26.45
C ASN A 78 10.05 10.75 -27.68
N GLN A 79 9.65 9.47 -27.79
CA GLN A 79 10.01 8.66 -28.96
C GLN A 79 9.32 9.18 -30.22
N ARG A 80 8.00 9.42 -30.16
CA ARG A 80 7.28 9.93 -31.34
C ARG A 80 7.73 11.33 -31.76
N GLU A 81 8.11 12.17 -30.81
CA GLU A 81 8.71 13.48 -31.12
C GLU A 81 10.02 13.33 -31.91
N LYS A 82 10.88 12.39 -31.54
CA LYS A 82 12.09 12.07 -32.31
C LYS A 82 11.78 11.46 -33.68
N ASP A 83 10.75 10.62 -33.76
CA ASP A 83 10.35 9.99 -35.02
C ASP A 83 9.85 11.04 -36.04
N MET A 84 9.26 12.15 -35.57
CA MET A 84 8.80 13.25 -36.43
C MET A 84 9.96 13.91 -37.21
N ASP A 85 11.15 14.00 -36.64
CA ASP A 85 12.32 14.50 -37.36
C ASP A 85 12.69 13.58 -38.54
N GLY A 86 12.60 12.26 -38.35
CA GLY A 86 12.83 11.27 -39.41
C GLY A 86 11.77 11.34 -40.53
N ILE A 87 10.51 11.56 -40.14
CA ILE A 87 9.40 11.75 -41.09
C ILE A 87 9.63 13.03 -41.92
N LEU A 88 10.01 14.13 -41.27
CA LEU A 88 10.34 15.39 -41.96
C LEU A 88 11.43 15.18 -43.02
N GLN A 89 12.55 14.56 -42.64
CA GLN A 89 13.65 14.32 -43.58
C GLN A 89 13.21 13.49 -44.78
N THR A 90 12.41 12.44 -44.55
CA THR A 90 11.89 11.57 -45.61
C THR A 90 10.96 12.36 -46.55
N CYS A 91 10.05 13.16 -46.01
CA CYS A 91 9.13 13.99 -46.78
C CYS A 91 9.86 15.04 -47.63
N LEU A 92 10.91 15.69 -47.10
CA LEU A 92 11.67 16.70 -47.85
C LEU A 92 12.33 16.15 -49.13
N THR A 93 12.65 14.85 -49.18
CA THR A 93 13.20 14.22 -50.41
C THR A 93 12.21 14.09 -51.56
N ARG A 94 10.90 14.30 -51.32
CA ARG A 94 9.82 14.05 -52.28
C ARG A 94 9.19 15.33 -52.85
N GLY A 95 9.78 16.50 -52.61
CA GLY A 95 9.30 17.78 -53.14
C GLY A 95 7.88 18.16 -52.68
N ASP A 96 7.07 18.72 -53.56
CA ASP A 96 5.72 19.23 -53.23
C ASP A 96 4.76 18.17 -52.69
N TYR A 97 4.89 16.92 -53.16
CA TYR A 97 4.11 15.80 -52.64
C TYR A 97 4.49 15.48 -51.19
N GLY A 98 5.79 15.47 -50.90
CA GLY A 98 6.30 15.29 -49.55
C GLY A 98 5.90 16.40 -48.58
N LYS A 99 5.74 17.63 -49.05
CA LYS A 99 5.22 18.73 -48.22
C LYS A 99 3.81 18.46 -47.70
N ARG A 100 2.92 17.93 -48.55
CA ARG A 100 1.55 17.55 -48.13
C ARG A 100 1.56 16.40 -47.13
N GLU A 101 2.37 15.36 -47.40
CA GLU A 101 2.55 14.23 -46.46
C GLU A 101 3.07 14.73 -45.09
N TRP A 102 3.99 15.69 -45.09
CA TRP A 102 4.51 16.29 -43.86
C TRP A 102 3.45 17.07 -43.09
N ASP A 103 2.66 17.90 -43.76
CA ASP A 103 1.62 18.70 -43.11
C ASP A 103 0.55 17.79 -42.48
N GLU A 104 0.15 16.71 -43.16
CA GLU A 104 -0.77 15.69 -42.64
C GLU A 104 -0.19 14.96 -41.42
N ALA A 105 1.07 14.50 -41.51
CA ALA A 105 1.75 13.83 -40.41
C ALA A 105 1.90 14.75 -39.18
N ARG A 106 2.28 16.01 -39.40
CA ARG A 106 2.41 17.03 -38.35
C ARG A 106 1.08 17.30 -37.67
N TYR A 107 0.00 17.43 -38.44
CA TYR A 107 -1.33 17.63 -37.88
C TYR A 107 -1.80 16.44 -37.04
N ALA A 108 -1.61 15.21 -37.55
CA ALA A 108 -1.93 13.99 -36.82
C ALA A 108 -1.11 13.84 -35.52
N PHE A 109 0.19 14.14 -35.58
CA PHE A 109 1.06 14.18 -34.41
C PHE A 109 0.59 15.20 -33.38
N GLY A 110 0.27 16.43 -33.80
CA GLY A 110 -0.20 17.48 -32.90
C GLY A 110 -1.46 17.08 -32.13
N GLN A 111 -2.45 16.48 -32.81
CA GLN A 111 -3.64 15.95 -32.15
C GLN A 111 -3.33 14.83 -31.16
N TRP A 112 -2.45 13.91 -31.55
CA TRP A 112 -2.05 12.81 -30.67
C TRP A 112 -1.31 13.33 -29.43
N TYR A 113 -0.36 14.25 -29.62
CA TYR A 113 0.45 14.81 -28.54
C TYR A 113 -0.41 15.59 -27.54
N ALA A 114 -1.38 16.38 -28.01
CA ALA A 114 -2.33 17.06 -27.14
C ALA A 114 -3.08 16.07 -26.23
N ARG A 115 -3.64 14.99 -26.80
CA ARG A 115 -4.32 13.94 -26.02
C ARG A 115 -3.39 13.23 -25.04
N ALA A 116 -2.14 12.96 -25.45
CA ALA A 116 -1.15 12.32 -24.59
C ALA A 116 -0.73 13.23 -23.41
N ALA A 117 -0.67 14.54 -23.63
CA ALA A 117 -0.40 15.54 -22.59
C ALA A 117 -1.59 15.67 -21.61
N ASP A 118 -2.82 15.70 -22.12
CA ASP A 118 -4.04 15.71 -21.28
C ASP A 118 -4.11 14.45 -20.40
N PHE A 119 -3.72 13.30 -20.97
CA PHE A 119 -3.60 12.04 -20.25
C PHE A 119 -2.49 12.09 -19.17
N ASP A 120 -1.31 12.65 -19.48
CA ASP A 120 -0.24 12.83 -18.47
C ASP A 120 -0.68 13.68 -17.29
N ALA A 121 -1.37 14.80 -17.56
CA ALA A 121 -1.92 15.67 -16.52
C ALA A 121 -2.96 14.93 -15.66
N SER A 122 -3.80 14.10 -16.28
CA SER A 122 -4.77 13.27 -15.56
C SER A 122 -4.08 12.23 -14.66
N LEU A 123 -3.04 11.57 -15.16
CA LEU A 123 -2.23 10.63 -14.38
C LEU A 123 -1.53 11.32 -13.21
N GLU A 124 -0.97 12.52 -13.43
CA GLU A 124 -0.32 13.30 -12.38
C GLU A 124 -1.28 13.65 -11.24
N ASN A 125 -2.47 14.14 -11.58
CA ASN A 125 -3.51 14.45 -10.59
C ASN A 125 -3.91 13.21 -9.79
N ALA A 126 -4.13 12.07 -10.46
CA ALA A 126 -4.45 10.81 -9.79
C ALA A 126 -3.30 10.34 -8.86
N ILE A 127 -2.05 10.48 -9.28
CA ILE A 127 -0.87 10.14 -8.45
C ILE A 127 -0.81 11.02 -7.20
N ILE A 128 -1.11 12.31 -7.31
CA ILE A 128 -1.16 13.25 -6.17
C ILE A 128 -2.29 12.86 -5.20
N GLU A 129 -3.48 12.55 -5.73
CA GLU A 129 -4.64 12.10 -4.93
C GLU A 129 -4.30 10.82 -4.16
N LEU A 130 -3.79 9.78 -4.85
CA LEU A 130 -3.41 8.52 -4.21
C LEU A 130 -2.28 8.68 -3.20
N SER A 131 -1.30 9.54 -3.48
CA SER A 131 -0.23 9.82 -2.51
C SER A 131 -0.79 10.46 -1.24
N THR A 132 -1.73 11.40 -1.39
CA THR A 132 -2.41 12.07 -0.26
C THR A 132 -3.23 11.07 0.55
N LEU A 133 -3.99 10.21 -0.13
CA LEU A 133 -4.79 9.18 0.51
C LEU A 133 -3.93 8.14 1.25
N ARG A 134 -2.77 7.77 0.69
CA ARG A 134 -1.81 6.87 1.34
C ARG A 134 -1.26 7.46 2.65
N GLU A 135 -0.93 8.74 2.67
CA GLU A 135 -0.45 9.39 3.90
C GLU A 135 -1.56 9.50 4.95
N ARG A 136 -2.82 9.68 4.54
CA ARG A 136 -3.97 9.59 5.45
C ARG A 136 -4.10 8.20 6.08
N HIS A 137 -4.02 7.13 5.29
CA HIS A 137 -4.07 5.74 5.80
C HIS A 137 -2.97 5.49 6.84
N LYS A 138 -1.72 5.87 6.55
CA LYS A 138 -0.60 5.74 7.50
C LYS A 138 -0.83 6.52 8.80
N THR A 139 -1.40 7.72 8.71
CA THR A 139 -1.67 8.56 9.88
C THR A 139 -2.72 7.93 10.79
N VAL A 140 -3.76 7.34 10.20
CA VAL A 140 -4.80 6.61 10.95
C VAL A 140 -4.20 5.36 11.61
N GLU A 141 -3.47 4.54 10.86
CA GLU A 141 -2.81 3.33 11.39
C GLU A 141 -1.85 3.67 12.55
N LEU A 142 -1.04 4.72 12.40
CA LEU A 142 -0.12 5.16 13.45
C LEU A 142 -0.87 5.63 14.70
N ARG A 143 -1.98 6.36 14.51
CA ARG A 143 -2.79 6.84 15.63
C ARG A 143 -3.41 5.67 16.40
N GLU A 144 -4.01 4.72 15.70
CA GLU A 144 -4.60 3.52 16.32
C GLU A 144 -3.54 2.73 17.10
N LEU A 145 -2.35 2.56 16.53
CA LEU A 145 -1.23 1.90 17.18
C LEU A 145 -0.78 2.65 18.45
N LEU A 146 -0.70 3.99 18.41
CA LEU A 146 -0.35 4.80 19.58
C LEU A 146 -1.41 4.72 20.68
N GLU A 147 -2.69 4.72 20.31
CA GLU A 147 -3.80 4.55 21.26
C GLU A 147 -3.76 3.15 21.91
N GLU A 148 -3.45 2.10 21.14
CA GLU A 148 -3.26 0.75 21.66
C GLU A 148 -2.09 0.67 22.65
N TYR A 149 -0.92 1.23 22.30
CA TYR A 149 0.24 1.27 23.19
C TYR A 149 -0.06 2.06 24.46
N ARG A 150 -0.75 3.19 24.36
CA ARG A 150 -1.16 3.99 25.53
C ARG A 150 -2.05 3.18 26.46
N GLY A 151 -3.01 2.43 25.91
CA GLY A 151 -3.86 1.52 26.69
C GLY A 151 -3.05 0.44 27.41
N LYS A 152 -2.09 -0.21 26.71
CA LYS A 152 -1.21 -1.22 27.32
C LYS A 152 -0.34 -0.65 28.44
N VAL A 153 0.23 0.55 28.24
CA VAL A 153 1.02 1.24 29.26
C VAL A 153 0.18 1.57 30.50
N GLN A 154 -1.06 2.04 30.30
CA GLN A 154 -1.99 2.30 31.41
C GLN A 154 -2.36 1.02 32.17
N MET A 155 -2.62 -0.08 31.46
CA MET A 155 -2.90 -1.38 32.08
C MET A 155 -1.70 -1.90 32.88
N LEU A 156 -0.49 -1.80 32.34
CA LEU A 156 0.73 -2.18 33.05
C LEU A 156 0.94 -1.33 34.31
N SER A 157 0.77 0.00 34.20
CA SER A 157 0.87 0.90 35.35
C SER A 157 -0.15 0.56 36.43
N ALA A 158 -1.40 0.27 36.05
CA ALA A 158 -2.45 -0.14 36.99
C ALA A 158 -2.13 -1.48 37.66
N ALA A 159 -1.65 -2.48 36.91
CA ALA A 159 -1.24 -3.77 37.46
C ALA A 159 -0.07 -3.64 38.45
N ILE A 160 0.92 -2.80 38.14
CA ILE A 160 2.04 -2.51 39.05
C ILE A 160 1.54 -1.86 40.34
N ARG A 161 0.62 -0.89 40.26
CA ARG A 161 -0.01 -0.27 41.43
C ARG A 161 -0.82 -1.27 42.26
N GLN A 162 -1.61 -2.12 41.61
CA GLN A 162 -2.40 -3.15 42.28
C GLN A 162 -1.50 -4.17 42.99
N HIS A 163 -0.41 -4.61 42.35
CA HIS A 163 0.57 -5.50 42.94
C HIS A 163 1.18 -4.88 44.20
N ARG A 164 1.60 -3.62 44.13
CA ARG A 164 2.12 -2.88 45.28
C ARG A 164 1.11 -2.79 46.42
N ASN A 165 -0.14 -2.47 46.11
CA ASN A 165 -1.18 -2.34 47.13
C ASN A 165 -1.47 -3.70 47.81
N ALA A 166 -1.53 -4.78 47.04
CA ALA A 166 -1.71 -6.14 47.58
C ALA A 166 -0.59 -6.53 48.56
N PHE A 167 0.67 -6.15 48.26
CA PHE A 167 1.79 -6.33 49.19
C PHE A 167 1.68 -5.48 50.46
N SER A 168 1.07 -4.29 50.38
CA SER A 168 0.88 -3.42 51.55
C SER A 168 -0.28 -3.84 52.45
N GLU A 169 -1.33 -4.47 51.90
CA GLU A 169 -2.54 -4.87 52.64
C GLU A 169 -2.40 -6.23 53.35
N ASP A 170 -1.52 -7.12 52.85
CA ASP A 170 -1.30 -8.44 53.46
C ASP A 170 -0.31 -8.37 54.64
N HIS A 171 -0.75 -7.76 55.75
CA HIS A 171 0.03 -7.60 56.98
C HIS A 171 0.45 -8.92 57.67
N LEU A 172 0.01 -10.07 57.16
CA LEU A 172 0.25 -11.41 57.72
C LEU A 172 1.28 -12.22 56.92
N ARG A 173 1.71 -11.78 55.73
CA ARG A 173 2.75 -12.45 54.95
C ARG A 173 4.13 -11.85 55.24
N PRO A 174 5.11 -12.64 55.74
CA PRO A 174 6.47 -12.20 55.98
C PRO A 174 7.31 -12.25 54.70
N CYS A 175 6.77 -11.74 53.58
CA CYS A 175 7.51 -11.67 52.32
C CYS A 175 7.77 -10.20 52.02
N SER A 176 8.98 -9.75 52.31
CA SER A 176 9.47 -8.48 51.78
C SER A 176 9.46 -8.52 50.25
N PRO A 177 9.13 -7.40 49.59
CA PRO A 177 9.23 -7.30 48.13
C PRO A 177 10.65 -7.65 47.68
N SER A 178 10.79 -8.24 46.50
CA SER A 178 12.11 -8.45 45.92
C SER A 178 12.69 -7.11 45.46
N GLU A 179 14.01 -7.03 45.31
CA GLU A 179 14.70 -5.86 44.74
C GLU A 179 14.11 -5.46 43.38
N TYR A 180 13.74 -6.45 42.55
CA TYR A 180 13.08 -6.24 41.27
C TYR A 180 11.68 -5.60 41.38
N ASP A 181 10.91 -5.95 42.42
CA ASP A 181 9.60 -5.34 42.66
C ASP A 181 9.75 -3.87 43.08
N GLU A 182 10.76 -3.57 43.91
CA GLU A 182 11.05 -2.21 44.34
C GLU A 182 11.54 -1.33 43.18
N GLU A 183 12.41 -1.84 42.32
CA GLU A 183 12.85 -1.17 41.08
C GLU A 183 11.67 -0.90 40.14
N LEU A 184 10.81 -1.91 39.92
CA LEU A 184 9.62 -1.79 39.07
C LEU A 184 8.64 -0.74 39.63
N TRP A 185 8.43 -0.70 40.94
CA TRP A 185 7.60 0.31 41.60
C TRP A 185 8.22 1.70 41.56
N ALA A 186 9.55 1.82 41.61
CA ALA A 186 10.25 3.09 41.47
C ALA A 186 10.08 3.65 40.04
N LEU A 187 10.23 2.80 39.02
CA LEU A 187 10.01 3.19 37.62
C LEU A 187 8.56 3.63 37.36
N ALA A 188 7.59 2.96 37.97
CA ALA A 188 6.16 3.31 37.84
C ALA A 188 5.74 4.57 38.62
N ARG A 189 6.62 5.17 39.44
CA ARG A 189 6.41 6.49 40.08
C ARG A 189 6.78 7.66 39.18
N ILE A 190 7.47 7.42 38.07
CA ILE A 190 7.72 8.46 37.07
C ILE A 190 6.38 8.69 36.38
N ASP A 191 5.67 9.74 36.80
CA ASP A 191 4.40 10.12 36.18
C ASP A 191 4.64 10.38 34.69
N LEU A 192 4.02 9.53 33.86
CA LEU A 192 3.91 9.74 32.43
C LEU A 192 2.79 10.77 32.23
N GLU A 193 3.11 12.05 32.50
CA GLU A 193 2.28 13.20 32.07
C GLU A 193 2.33 13.38 30.54
#